data_AF-A0A9J7IKW7-F1
#
_entry.id   AF-A0A9J7IKW7-F1
#
_cell.length_a   1.000
_cell.length_b   1.000
_cell.length_c   1.000
_cell.angle_alpha   90.00
_cell.angle_beta   90.00
_cell.angle_gamma   90.00
#
_symmetry.space_group_name_H-M   'P 1'
#
loop_
_entity.id
_entity.type
_entity.pdbx_description
1 polymer ?
#
loop_
_entity_poly.entity_id
_entity_poly.type
_entity_poly.pdbx_seq_one_letter_code
_entity_poly.pdbx_strand_id
1 'polypeptide(L)'
;MNTRVLSVLMWKHAMVRKRRFIQTAVEFASPLMFFLLLFAFKNQLIRKPSAEQRDPVANTEVVPMTDFPAPRWILFYPDTPLTETLMDEVGLKLKMKKLNKFPDYTVRGYFPATNKSLINEFASKMRFKEAIVIFQKMSGETWPDRLNYTIRIKDDFGINSYESLDVNPGPHRMFGIKYETFMRIQWAIDTSYLKLLTSTEVTQELTTQEFPYYQSQNNESIGIVCLLMKTVCWISMMLPFIFLMGRLLQERATGIQELIKMVGVSQNILGLSHFLNVLLSGLVFSIGGTILLKTTSNPLINNSNGFLIFLMLLLYFNTIMAMAFVCSYVSKGSKSIFASLR
;
A
#
# COMPACT_ATOMS: atom_id res chain seq x y z
N MET A 1 25.70 20.37 49.42
CA MET A 1 24.62 21.38 49.55
C MET A 1 23.47 21.13 48.57
N ASN A 2 23.73 20.79 47.30
CA ASN A 2 22.70 20.61 46.26
C ASN A 2 21.68 19.48 46.49
N THR A 3 22.06 18.35 47.07
CA THR A 3 21.15 17.19 47.28
C THR A 3 20.09 17.46 48.34
N ARG A 4 20.43 18.13 49.45
CA ARG A 4 19.46 18.55 50.48
C ARG A 4 18.46 19.57 49.96
N VAL A 5 18.92 20.52 49.14
CA VAL A 5 18.03 21.51 48.50
C VAL A 5 17.06 20.81 47.55
N LEU A 6 17.56 19.88 46.72
CA LEU A 6 16.73 19.09 45.81
C LEU A 6 15.70 18.24 46.55
N SER A 7 16.08 17.59 47.66
CA SER A 7 15.13 16.78 48.46
C SER A 7 14.01 17.63 49.06
N VAL A 8 14.32 18.86 49.52
CA VAL A 8 13.31 19.79 50.04
C VAL A 8 12.36 20.26 48.93
N LEU A 9 12.88 20.56 47.74
CA LEU A 9 12.03 20.92 46.59
C LEU A 9 11.16 19.75 46.14
N MET A 10 11.70 18.53 46.10
CA MET A 10 10.93 17.32 45.81
C MET A 10 9.85 17.07 46.86
N TRP A 11 10.16 17.30 48.14
CA TRP A 11 9.17 17.23 49.22
C TRP A 11 8.05 18.26 49.06
N LYS A 12 8.40 19.51 48.68
CA LYS A 12 7.40 20.54 48.32
C LYS A 12 6.51 20.04 47.18
N HIS A 13 7.08 19.49 46.10
CA HIS A 13 6.29 18.96 44.99
C HIS A 13 5.37 17.81 45.42
N ALA A 14 5.86 16.89 46.25
CA ALA A 14 5.09 15.78 46.80
C ALA A 14 3.93 16.28 47.69
N MET A 15 4.18 17.25 48.56
CA MET A 15 3.14 17.86 49.40
C MET A 15 2.07 18.59 48.59
N VAL A 16 2.47 19.31 47.54
CA VAL A 16 1.52 19.97 46.63
C VAL A 16 0.67 18.94 45.89
N ARG A 17 1.25 17.84 45.40
CA ARG A 17 0.50 16.74 44.76
C ARG A 17 -0.48 16.07 45.72
N LYS A 18 -0.06 15.82 46.97
CA LYS A 18 -0.93 15.26 48.02
C LYS A 18 -2.15 16.16 48.28
N ARG A 19 -1.97 17.48 48.29
CA ARG A 19 -3.08 18.45 48.48
C ARG A 19 -3.97 18.58 47.25
N ARG A 20 -3.42 18.42 46.04
CA ARG A 20 -4.15 18.49 44.76
C ARG A 20 -4.34 17.10 44.14
N PHE A 21 -4.99 16.21 44.87
CA PHE A 21 -5.14 14.81 44.48
C PHE A 21 -5.90 14.63 43.15
N ILE A 22 -6.95 15.43 42.90
CA ILE A 22 -7.74 15.39 41.65
C ILE A 22 -6.86 15.75 40.45
N GLN A 23 -6.15 16.87 40.53
CA GLN A 23 -5.26 17.31 39.45
C GLN A 23 -4.16 16.28 39.19
N THR A 24 -3.60 15.69 40.24
CA THR A 24 -2.57 14.65 40.14
C THR A 24 -3.11 13.38 39.48
N ALA A 25 -4.33 12.96 39.81
CA ALA A 25 -4.97 11.81 39.18
C ALA A 25 -5.22 12.05 37.68
N VAL A 26 -5.70 13.24 37.31
CA VAL A 26 -5.90 13.63 35.90
C VAL A 26 -4.56 13.71 35.16
N GLU A 27 -3.51 14.22 35.79
CA GLU A 27 -2.15 14.28 35.21
C GLU A 27 -1.60 12.88 34.87
N PHE A 28 -1.89 11.87 35.69
CA PHE A 28 -1.50 10.48 35.43
C PHE A 28 -2.45 9.73 34.47
N ALA A 29 -3.75 10.01 34.52
CA ALA A 29 -4.75 9.31 33.73
C ALA A 29 -4.86 9.85 32.29
N SER A 30 -4.73 11.17 32.10
CA SER A 30 -4.89 11.81 30.78
C SER A 30 -3.95 11.27 29.68
N PRO A 31 -2.66 10.99 29.94
CA PRO A 31 -1.77 10.43 28.92
C PRO A 31 -2.14 9.00 28.53
N LEU A 32 -2.80 8.27 29.44
CA LEU A 32 -3.22 6.88 29.24
C LEU A 32 -4.62 6.76 28.65
N MET A 33 -5.49 7.76 28.84
CA MET A 33 -6.89 7.73 28.41
C MET A 33 -7.03 7.39 26.92
N PHE A 34 -6.18 7.98 26.07
CA PHE A 34 -6.23 7.71 24.63
C PHE A 34 -5.68 6.33 24.25
N PHE A 35 -4.71 5.78 25.00
CA PHE A 35 -4.28 4.39 24.83
C PHE A 35 -5.36 3.40 25.27
N LEU A 36 -6.09 3.71 26.33
CA LEU A 36 -7.25 2.93 26.75
C LEU A 36 -8.34 2.92 25.68
N LEU A 37 -8.56 4.05 25.00
CA LEU A 37 -9.49 4.14 23.88
C LEU A 37 -9.03 3.24 22.73
N LEU A 38 -7.77 3.35 22.28
CA LEU A 38 -7.24 2.45 21.24
C LEU A 38 -7.35 0.98 21.63
N PHE A 39 -7.09 0.66 22.91
CA PHE A 39 -7.22 -0.68 23.44
C PHE A 39 -8.67 -1.18 23.39
N ALA A 40 -9.65 -0.34 23.71
CA ALA A 40 -11.07 -0.70 23.67
C ALA A 40 -11.54 -1.03 22.24
N PHE A 41 -11.08 -0.26 21.25
CA PHE A 41 -11.46 -0.46 19.84
C PHE A 41 -10.58 -1.45 19.08
N LYS A 42 -9.52 -2.01 19.69
CA LYS A 42 -8.54 -2.85 18.99
C LYS A 42 -9.14 -4.07 18.28
N ASN A 43 -10.19 -4.68 18.83
CA ASN A 43 -10.81 -5.88 18.25
C ASN A 43 -11.62 -5.55 16.99
N GLN A 44 -12.10 -4.30 16.86
CA GLN A 44 -12.76 -3.83 15.64
C GLN A 44 -11.72 -3.41 14.58
N LEU A 45 -10.56 -2.93 15.04
CA LEU A 45 -9.49 -2.44 14.18
C LEU A 45 -8.60 -3.57 13.62
N ILE A 46 -8.32 -4.60 14.42
CA ILE A 46 -7.47 -5.72 14.04
C ILE A 46 -8.37 -6.87 13.58
N ARG A 47 -8.65 -6.91 12.29
CA ARG A 47 -9.21 -8.11 11.68
C ARG A 47 -8.13 -9.20 11.73
N LYS A 48 -8.47 -10.39 12.23
CA LYS A 48 -7.55 -11.52 12.20
C LYS A 48 -7.16 -11.74 10.73
N PRO A 49 -5.87 -11.82 10.39
CA PRO A 49 -5.49 -12.22 9.04
C PRO A 49 -6.02 -13.63 8.86
N SER A 50 -7.06 -13.78 8.05
CA SER A 50 -7.43 -15.08 7.55
C SER A 50 -6.36 -15.43 6.52
N ALA A 51 -5.80 -16.63 6.54
CA ALA A 51 -5.06 -17.12 5.38
C ALA A 51 -6.08 -17.53 4.30
N GLU A 52 -7.01 -16.63 3.97
CA GLU A 52 -7.88 -16.80 2.84
C GLU A 52 -7.12 -16.33 1.62
N GLN A 53 -6.97 -17.25 0.67
CA GLN A 53 -6.58 -16.98 -0.70
C GLN A 53 -7.52 -15.89 -1.23
N ARG A 54 -7.11 -14.63 -1.08
CA ARG A 54 -7.98 -13.47 -1.31
C ARG A 54 -8.31 -13.29 -2.80
N ASP A 55 -7.53 -13.94 -3.65
CA ASP A 55 -7.75 -13.98 -5.08
C ASP A 55 -7.64 -15.44 -5.51
N PRO A 56 -8.67 -16.02 -6.14
CA PRO A 56 -8.45 -17.27 -6.85
C PRO A 56 -7.30 -16.99 -7.80
N VAL A 57 -6.23 -17.79 -7.72
CA VAL A 57 -5.29 -17.87 -8.84
C VAL A 57 -6.21 -18.18 -10.02
N ALA A 58 -6.28 -17.26 -10.99
CA ALA A 58 -7.46 -17.16 -11.85
C ALA A 58 -7.72 -18.50 -12.57
N ASN A 59 -6.65 -19.25 -12.87
CA ASN A 59 -6.68 -20.67 -13.19
C ASN A 59 -5.39 -21.36 -12.72
N THR A 60 -5.42 -22.11 -11.60
CA THR A 60 -4.35 -23.11 -11.30
C THR A 60 -4.45 -24.33 -12.20
N GLU A 61 -5.60 -24.51 -12.83
CA GLU A 61 -5.87 -25.62 -13.73
C GLU A 61 -5.17 -25.40 -15.07
N VAL A 62 -4.77 -26.51 -15.67
CA VAL A 62 -4.17 -26.52 -16.99
C VAL A 62 -5.26 -26.20 -18.01
N VAL A 63 -5.12 -25.08 -18.72
CA VAL A 63 -6.09 -24.68 -19.75
C VAL A 63 -5.51 -24.98 -21.14
N PRO A 64 -6.17 -25.79 -21.97
CA PRO A 64 -5.81 -26.00 -23.36
C PRO A 64 -5.94 -24.70 -24.19
N MET A 65 -5.01 -24.48 -25.12
CA MET A 65 -5.02 -23.30 -25.99
C MET A 65 -6.28 -23.18 -26.87
N THR A 66 -6.99 -24.30 -27.09
CA THR A 66 -8.24 -24.35 -27.86
C THR A 66 -9.40 -23.62 -27.19
N ASP A 67 -9.35 -23.49 -25.86
CA ASP A 67 -10.49 -23.03 -25.05
C ASP A 67 -10.48 -21.50 -24.91
N PHE A 68 -9.33 -20.86 -25.10
CA PHE A 68 -9.20 -19.40 -25.09
C PHE A 68 -10.02 -18.73 -26.18
N PRO A 69 -10.51 -17.49 -26.01
CA PRO A 69 -11.33 -16.84 -27.02
C PRO A 69 -10.52 -16.48 -28.28
N ALA A 70 -11.03 -16.88 -29.45
CA ALA A 70 -10.54 -16.41 -30.75
C ALA A 70 -10.97 -14.95 -31.00
N PRO A 71 -10.18 -14.18 -31.78
CA PRO A 71 -10.53 -12.81 -32.14
C PRO A 71 -11.84 -12.76 -32.94
N ARG A 72 -12.51 -11.61 -32.91
CA ARG A 72 -13.75 -11.42 -33.69
C ARG A 72 -13.47 -11.39 -35.19
N TRP A 73 -12.45 -10.62 -35.58
CA TRP A 73 -12.01 -10.48 -36.96
C TRP A 73 -10.49 -10.58 -37.07
N ILE A 74 -10.04 -11.22 -38.14
CA ILE A 74 -8.63 -11.25 -38.53
C ILE A 74 -8.49 -10.70 -39.95
N LEU A 75 -7.76 -9.59 -40.10
CA LEU A 75 -7.32 -9.13 -41.41
C LEU A 75 -5.93 -9.68 -41.69
N PHE A 76 -5.68 -10.22 -42.88
CA PHE A 76 -4.34 -10.68 -43.23
C PHE A 76 -3.82 -10.00 -44.50
N TYR A 77 -2.49 -9.85 -44.59
CA TYR A 77 -1.80 -9.24 -45.73
C TYR A 77 -0.44 -9.90 -45.94
N PRO A 78 0.07 -10.05 -47.18
CA PRO A 78 -0.57 -9.75 -48.46
C PRO A 78 -1.61 -10.79 -48.88
N ASP A 79 -2.44 -10.45 -49.87
CA ASP A 79 -3.38 -11.37 -50.51
C ASP A 79 -2.64 -12.19 -51.60
N THR A 80 -2.17 -13.38 -51.21
CA THR A 80 -1.48 -14.34 -52.09
C THR A 80 -2.09 -15.73 -51.94
N PRO A 81 -2.00 -16.60 -52.96
CA PRO A 81 -2.58 -17.95 -52.88
C PRO A 81 -2.01 -18.77 -51.70
N LEU A 82 -0.73 -18.56 -51.35
CA LEU A 82 -0.09 -19.19 -50.21
C LEU A 82 -0.68 -18.71 -48.87
N THR A 83 -0.79 -17.39 -48.68
CA THR A 83 -1.39 -16.83 -47.46
C THR A 83 -2.87 -17.16 -47.34
N GLU A 84 -3.58 -17.26 -48.46
CA GLU A 84 -4.99 -17.65 -48.50
C GLU A 84 -5.15 -19.10 -48.02
N THR A 85 -4.37 -20.03 -48.59
CA THR A 85 -4.37 -21.44 -48.17
C THR A 85 -4.00 -21.59 -46.68
N LEU A 86 -3.00 -20.83 -46.20
CA LEU A 86 -2.63 -20.83 -44.79
C LEU A 86 -3.77 -20.33 -43.91
N MET A 87 -4.39 -19.22 -44.29
CA MET A 87 -5.45 -18.59 -43.50
C MET A 87 -6.76 -19.38 -43.54
N ASP A 88 -7.00 -20.17 -44.60
CA ASP A 88 -8.12 -21.10 -44.67
C ASP A 88 -7.96 -22.21 -43.60
N GLU A 89 -6.76 -22.81 -43.48
CA GLU A 89 -6.45 -23.78 -42.42
C GLU A 89 -6.51 -23.16 -41.00
N VAL A 90 -5.98 -21.94 -40.83
CA VAL A 90 -6.08 -21.18 -39.57
C VAL A 90 -7.54 -20.90 -39.21
N GLY A 91 -8.35 -20.54 -40.20
CA GLY A 91 -9.79 -20.31 -40.06
C GLY A 91 -10.51 -21.54 -39.54
N LEU A 92 -10.19 -22.73 -40.06
CA LEU A 92 -10.75 -24.00 -39.57
C LEU A 92 -10.41 -24.24 -38.10
N LYS A 93 -9.14 -24.07 -37.70
CA LYS A 93 -8.72 -24.25 -36.29
C LYS A 93 -9.35 -23.25 -35.33
N LEU A 94 -9.55 -22.03 -35.77
CA LEU A 94 -10.17 -20.96 -34.97
C LEU A 94 -11.71 -20.96 -35.06
N LYS A 95 -12.32 -21.89 -35.82
CA LYS A 95 -13.77 -21.96 -36.08
C LYS A 95 -14.32 -20.65 -36.68
N MET A 96 -13.56 -20.05 -37.59
CA MET A 96 -13.89 -18.80 -38.28
C MET A 96 -14.21 -19.05 -39.75
N LYS A 97 -15.10 -18.23 -40.31
CA LYS A 97 -15.46 -18.29 -41.73
C LYS A 97 -14.71 -17.21 -42.52
N LYS A 98 -14.40 -17.50 -43.78
CA LYS A 98 -13.93 -16.49 -44.73
C LYS A 98 -15.04 -15.48 -44.98
N LEU A 99 -14.73 -14.19 -44.89
CA LEU A 99 -15.69 -13.12 -45.16
C LEU A 99 -15.59 -12.69 -46.62
N ASN A 100 -16.74 -12.58 -47.30
CA ASN A 100 -16.81 -12.07 -48.68
C ASN A 100 -16.95 -10.55 -48.73
N LYS A 101 -17.40 -9.92 -47.64
CA LYS A 101 -17.56 -8.48 -47.49
C LYS A 101 -17.02 -8.05 -46.14
N PHE A 102 -16.32 -6.92 -46.11
CA PHE A 102 -15.75 -6.36 -44.89
C PHE A 102 -16.11 -4.87 -44.77
N PRO A 103 -16.58 -4.38 -43.61
CA PRO A 103 -16.87 -5.10 -42.37
C PRO A 103 -18.27 -5.76 -42.38
N ASP A 104 -18.37 -7.02 -41.95
CA ASP A 104 -19.63 -7.71 -41.65
C ASP A 104 -19.80 -7.84 -40.13
N TYR A 105 -20.73 -7.08 -39.55
CA TYR A 105 -20.98 -7.03 -38.11
C TYR A 105 -21.64 -8.30 -37.54
N THR A 106 -22.15 -9.19 -38.38
CA THR A 106 -22.96 -10.34 -37.95
C THR A 106 -22.17 -11.62 -37.74
N VAL A 107 -21.02 -11.77 -38.41
CA VAL A 107 -20.24 -13.03 -38.42
C VAL A 107 -18.79 -12.80 -37.98
N ARG A 108 -18.22 -13.79 -37.26
CA ARG A 108 -16.77 -13.85 -36.97
C ARG A 108 -16.04 -14.46 -38.14
N GLY A 109 -14.93 -13.87 -38.54
CA GLY A 109 -14.26 -14.31 -39.73
C GLY A 109 -12.94 -13.62 -40.04
N TYR A 110 -12.28 -14.11 -41.08
CA TYR A 110 -11.04 -13.55 -41.58
C TYR A 110 -11.23 -13.00 -43.00
N PHE A 111 -10.42 -11.98 -43.35
CA PHE A 111 -10.53 -11.26 -44.62
C PHE A 111 -9.14 -10.89 -45.20
N PRO A 112 -8.90 -11.12 -46.50
CA PRO A 112 -7.67 -10.70 -47.17
C PRO A 112 -7.66 -9.19 -47.39
N ALA A 113 -6.60 -8.51 -46.96
CA ALA A 113 -6.38 -7.11 -47.29
C ALA A 113 -5.58 -7.00 -48.59
N THR A 114 -6.18 -6.42 -49.63
CA THR A 114 -5.50 -6.22 -50.93
C THR A 114 -4.47 -5.07 -50.88
N ASN A 115 -4.74 -4.04 -50.07
CA ASN A 115 -3.93 -2.82 -50.01
C ASN A 115 -3.52 -2.45 -48.58
N LYS A 116 -2.30 -1.90 -48.43
CA LYS A 116 -1.80 -1.36 -47.15
C LYS A 116 -2.68 -0.21 -46.60
N SER A 117 -3.36 0.52 -47.48
CA SER A 117 -4.31 1.57 -47.07
C SER A 117 -5.48 1.02 -46.25
N LEU A 118 -5.98 -0.16 -46.61
CA LEU A 118 -7.09 -0.81 -45.90
C LEU A 118 -6.64 -1.26 -44.50
N ILE A 119 -5.39 -1.73 -44.38
CA ILE A 119 -4.78 -2.07 -43.08
C ILE A 119 -4.73 -0.85 -42.17
N ASN A 120 -4.30 0.31 -42.70
CA ASN A 120 -4.21 1.54 -41.92
C ASN A 120 -5.60 2.06 -41.51
N GLU A 121 -6.58 2.00 -42.41
CA GLU A 121 -7.96 2.36 -42.09
C GLU A 121 -8.52 1.44 -41.00
N PHE A 122 -8.34 0.13 -41.14
CA PHE A 122 -8.79 -0.84 -40.15
C PHE A 122 -8.08 -0.64 -38.81
N ALA A 123 -6.75 -0.46 -38.80
CA ALA A 123 -6.00 -0.20 -37.58
C ALA A 123 -6.53 1.02 -36.80
N SER A 124 -6.98 2.07 -37.50
CA SER A 124 -7.57 3.26 -36.86
C SER A 124 -8.94 3.00 -36.23
N LYS A 125 -9.76 2.13 -36.84
CA LYS A 125 -11.13 1.79 -36.42
C LYS A 125 -11.23 0.51 -35.60
N MET A 126 -10.09 -0.16 -35.39
CA MET A 126 -9.99 -1.46 -34.73
C MET A 126 -10.64 -1.44 -33.36
N ARG A 127 -11.40 -2.48 -33.02
CA ARG A 127 -12.01 -2.69 -31.69
C ARG A 127 -11.19 -3.70 -30.88
N PHE A 128 -11.53 -3.83 -29.60
CA PHE A 128 -10.87 -4.75 -28.66
C PHE A 128 -10.97 -6.20 -29.15
N LYS A 129 -9.85 -6.96 -29.08
CA LYS A 129 -9.72 -8.35 -29.55
C LYS A 129 -9.93 -8.58 -31.06
N GLU A 130 -9.65 -7.56 -31.87
CA GLU A 130 -9.49 -7.71 -33.32
C GLU A 130 -8.00 -7.80 -33.67
N ALA A 131 -7.66 -8.54 -34.73
CA ALA A 131 -6.27 -8.79 -35.11
C ALA A 131 -5.97 -8.49 -36.59
N ILE A 132 -4.73 -8.12 -36.87
CA ILE A 132 -4.13 -7.99 -38.18
C ILE A 132 -2.91 -8.90 -38.22
N VAL A 133 -2.78 -9.72 -39.26
CA VAL A 133 -1.63 -10.58 -39.50
C VAL A 133 -0.93 -10.12 -40.76
N ILE A 134 0.33 -9.72 -40.64
CA ILE A 134 1.14 -9.25 -41.76
C ILE A 134 2.23 -10.29 -42.00
N PHE A 135 2.09 -11.05 -43.08
CA PHE A 135 3.11 -11.99 -43.53
C PHE A 135 4.18 -11.26 -44.34
N GLN A 136 5.43 -11.64 -44.13
CA GLN A 136 6.59 -11.08 -44.83
C GLN A 136 7.15 -12.12 -45.78
N LYS A 137 7.56 -11.70 -46.98
CA LYS A 137 8.22 -12.55 -47.98
C LYS A 137 7.39 -13.76 -48.47
N MET A 138 6.07 -13.63 -48.53
CA MET A 138 5.14 -14.66 -49.04
C MET A 138 4.76 -14.49 -50.52
N SER A 139 5.60 -13.82 -51.31
CA SER A 139 5.31 -13.50 -52.73
C SER A 139 5.90 -14.49 -53.74
N GLY A 140 6.50 -15.59 -53.29
CA GLY A 140 7.04 -16.65 -54.14
C GLY A 140 6.02 -17.77 -54.41
N GLU A 141 6.37 -18.70 -55.30
CA GLU A 141 5.55 -19.89 -55.61
C GLU A 141 5.71 -21.03 -54.58
N THR A 142 6.81 -21.03 -53.82
CA THR A 142 7.13 -22.05 -52.81
C THR A 142 6.98 -21.53 -51.39
N TRP A 143 6.64 -22.41 -50.44
CA TRP A 143 6.66 -22.09 -49.02
C TRP A 143 8.07 -21.67 -48.59
N PRO A 144 8.23 -20.58 -47.81
CA PRO A 144 9.53 -20.24 -47.25
C PRO A 144 9.96 -21.30 -46.23
N ASP A 145 11.27 -21.48 -46.00
CA ASP A 145 11.78 -22.36 -44.93
C ASP A 145 11.52 -21.79 -43.52
N ARG A 146 11.35 -20.47 -43.43
CA ARG A 146 11.07 -19.74 -42.19
C ARG A 146 9.92 -18.77 -42.39
N LEU A 147 8.82 -19.00 -41.68
CA LEU A 147 7.66 -18.12 -41.71
C LEU A 147 7.92 -16.85 -40.88
N ASN A 148 8.02 -15.71 -41.56
CA ASN A 148 8.11 -14.41 -40.90
C ASN A 148 6.76 -13.70 -40.96
N TYR A 149 6.17 -13.40 -39.81
CA TYR A 149 4.92 -12.68 -39.72
C TYR A 149 4.87 -11.74 -38.52
N THR A 150 3.92 -10.80 -38.55
CA THR A 150 3.67 -9.85 -37.47
C THR A 150 2.19 -9.85 -37.15
N ILE A 151 1.84 -10.20 -35.91
CA ILE A 151 0.47 -10.08 -35.39
C ILE A 151 0.34 -8.71 -34.72
N ARG A 152 -0.65 -7.92 -35.13
CA ARG A 152 -1.06 -6.69 -34.46
C ARG A 152 -2.48 -6.89 -33.96
N ILE A 153 -2.64 -6.94 -32.65
CA ILE A 153 -3.94 -7.09 -32.00
C ILE A 153 -4.20 -5.85 -31.15
N LYS A 154 -5.43 -5.37 -31.15
CA LYS A 154 -5.83 -4.30 -30.23
C LYS A 154 -6.28 -4.91 -28.93
N ASP A 155 -5.32 -5.03 -28.03
CA ASP A 155 -5.50 -5.53 -26.67
C ASP A 155 -4.64 -4.70 -25.69
N ASP A 156 -4.96 -4.78 -24.41
CA ASP A 156 -4.27 -4.04 -23.36
C ASP A 156 -3.05 -4.83 -22.86
N PHE A 157 -2.05 -4.97 -23.74
CA PHE A 157 -0.80 -5.66 -23.39
C PHE A 157 0.17 -4.80 -22.59
N GLY A 158 -0.05 -3.48 -22.47
CA GLY A 158 0.84 -2.60 -21.71
C GLY A 158 2.28 -2.51 -22.25
N ILE A 159 2.53 -2.85 -23.52
CA ILE A 159 3.90 -2.92 -24.10
C ILE A 159 4.57 -1.54 -24.22
N ASN A 160 3.79 -0.46 -24.18
CA ASN A 160 4.28 0.91 -24.30
C ASN A 160 4.79 1.51 -22.99
N SER A 161 4.61 0.84 -21.85
CA SER A 161 5.14 1.28 -20.55
C SER A 161 6.32 0.39 -20.13
N TYR A 162 7.45 1.02 -19.79
CA TYR A 162 8.57 0.34 -19.14
C TYR A 162 8.35 0.19 -17.63
N GLU A 163 7.33 0.86 -17.08
CA GLU A 163 6.96 0.80 -15.67
C GLU A 163 6.03 -0.38 -15.43
N SER A 164 6.23 -1.07 -14.30
CA SER A 164 5.28 -2.09 -13.89
C SER A 164 3.93 -1.43 -13.59
N LEU A 165 2.85 -2.01 -14.12
CA LEU A 165 1.49 -1.66 -13.75
C LEU A 165 1.11 -2.17 -12.35
N ASP A 166 2.03 -2.87 -11.67
CA ASP A 166 1.83 -3.32 -10.31
C ASP A 166 1.82 -2.16 -9.32
N VAL A 167 0.68 -1.99 -8.64
CA VAL A 167 0.52 -1.01 -7.56
C VAL A 167 1.41 -1.36 -6.36
N ASN A 168 1.75 -2.63 -6.17
CA ASN A 168 2.55 -3.11 -5.05
C ASN A 168 3.60 -4.12 -5.53
N PRO A 169 4.80 -4.14 -4.93
CA PRO A 169 5.76 -5.22 -5.18
C PRO A 169 5.14 -6.55 -4.74
N GLY A 170 4.95 -7.46 -5.68
CA GLY A 170 4.33 -8.75 -5.44
C GLY A 170 4.07 -9.54 -6.73
N PRO A 171 3.50 -10.75 -6.61
CA PRO A 171 3.16 -11.57 -7.77
C PRO A 171 2.12 -10.86 -8.65
N HIS A 172 2.36 -10.86 -9.96
CA HIS A 172 1.49 -10.23 -10.95
C HIS A 172 0.16 -10.98 -11.04
N ARG A 173 -0.95 -10.26 -11.03
CA ARG A 173 -2.30 -10.85 -11.16
C ARG A 173 -2.65 -11.01 -12.65
N MET A 174 -3.20 -12.15 -13.05
CA MET A 174 -3.83 -12.39 -14.36
C MET A 174 -2.90 -12.20 -15.57
N PHE A 175 -1.59 -12.40 -15.43
CA PHE A 175 -0.66 -12.22 -16.55
C PHE A 175 -0.85 -13.28 -17.65
N GLY A 176 -1.22 -14.51 -17.28
CA GLY A 176 -1.49 -15.58 -18.25
C GLY A 176 -2.71 -15.27 -19.12
N ILE A 177 -3.72 -14.60 -18.55
CA ILE A 177 -4.97 -14.26 -19.24
C ILE A 177 -4.80 -13.13 -20.26
N LYS A 178 -3.88 -12.20 -20.00
CA LYS A 178 -3.70 -11.02 -20.87
C LYS A 178 -3.30 -11.37 -22.29
N TYR A 179 -2.57 -12.46 -22.52
CA TYR A 179 -2.02 -12.80 -23.85
C TYR A 179 -2.75 -13.96 -24.55
N GLU A 180 -3.84 -14.48 -23.99
CA GLU A 180 -4.54 -15.67 -24.47
C GLU A 180 -4.92 -15.59 -25.96
N THR A 181 -5.59 -14.50 -26.37
CA THR A 181 -6.04 -14.35 -27.76
C THR A 181 -4.86 -14.23 -28.73
N PHE A 182 -3.77 -13.59 -28.31
CA PHE A 182 -2.56 -13.49 -29.12
C PHE A 182 -1.88 -14.86 -29.28
N MET A 183 -1.67 -15.58 -28.16
CA MET A 183 -1.08 -16.92 -28.17
C MET A 183 -1.93 -17.90 -28.98
N ARG A 184 -3.26 -17.81 -28.91
CA ARG A 184 -4.16 -18.66 -29.70
C ARG A 184 -4.01 -18.43 -31.20
N ILE A 185 -3.87 -17.19 -31.64
CA ILE A 185 -3.64 -16.86 -33.07
C ILE A 185 -2.26 -17.35 -33.50
N GLN A 186 -1.22 -17.08 -32.68
CA GLN A 186 0.15 -17.49 -32.96
C GLN A 186 0.23 -19.02 -33.11
N TRP A 187 -0.33 -19.76 -32.16
CA TRP A 187 -0.40 -21.21 -32.20
C TRP A 187 -1.17 -21.74 -33.42
N ALA A 188 -2.29 -21.10 -33.78
CA ALA A 188 -3.05 -21.50 -34.96
C ALA A 188 -2.25 -21.30 -36.26
N ILE A 189 -1.53 -20.18 -36.41
CA ILE A 189 -0.69 -19.91 -37.59
C ILE A 189 0.45 -20.92 -37.69
N ASP A 190 1.22 -21.09 -36.61
CA ASP A 190 2.41 -21.93 -36.61
C ASP A 190 2.05 -23.39 -36.88
N THR A 191 1.00 -23.90 -36.22
CA THR A 191 0.58 -25.29 -36.42
C THR A 191 -0.08 -25.53 -37.78
N SER A 192 -0.76 -24.55 -38.37
CA SER A 192 -1.30 -24.67 -39.74
C SER A 192 -0.18 -24.63 -40.77
N TYR A 193 0.83 -23.79 -40.59
CA TYR A 193 1.99 -23.74 -41.47
C TYR A 193 2.81 -25.04 -41.40
N LEU A 194 3.04 -25.59 -40.20
CA LEU A 194 3.71 -26.88 -40.05
C LEU A 194 2.93 -28.00 -40.74
N LYS A 195 1.60 -28.05 -40.57
CA LYS A 195 0.73 -29.03 -41.25
C LYS A 195 0.87 -28.95 -42.78
N LEU A 196 0.93 -27.74 -43.33
CA LEU A 196 1.08 -27.53 -44.78
C LEU A 196 2.45 -27.94 -45.30
N LEU A 197 3.52 -27.78 -44.50
CA LEU A 197 4.87 -28.21 -44.87
C LEU A 197 5.07 -29.73 -44.79
N THR A 198 4.61 -30.36 -43.71
CA THR A 198 4.86 -31.79 -43.45
C THR A 198 3.78 -32.71 -44.00
N SER A 199 2.65 -32.16 -44.45
CA SER A 199 1.42 -32.91 -44.77
C SER A 199 0.91 -33.82 -43.64
N THR A 200 1.40 -33.62 -42.41
CA THR A 200 1.04 -34.38 -41.22
C THR A 200 0.39 -33.47 -40.20
N GLU A 201 -0.62 -33.98 -39.48
CA GLU A 201 -1.25 -33.21 -38.42
C GLU A 201 -0.34 -33.10 -37.20
N VAL A 202 -0.22 -31.89 -36.66
CA VAL A 202 0.52 -31.63 -35.42
C VAL A 202 -0.33 -32.14 -34.25
N THR A 203 0.11 -33.22 -33.62
CA THR A 203 -0.60 -33.88 -32.49
C THR A 203 -0.32 -33.24 -31.13
N GLN A 204 0.57 -32.25 -31.06
CA GLN A 204 0.93 -31.61 -29.81
C GLN A 204 -0.19 -30.69 -29.32
N GLU A 205 -0.66 -30.91 -28.10
CA GLU A 205 -1.59 -30.01 -27.42
C GLU A 205 -0.80 -29.00 -26.57
N LEU A 206 -0.94 -27.71 -26.88
CA LEU A 206 -0.34 -26.64 -26.10
C LEU A 206 -1.28 -26.25 -24.96
N THR A 207 -0.77 -26.27 -23.74
CA THR A 207 -1.49 -25.87 -22.54
C THR A 207 -0.76 -24.73 -21.84
N THR A 208 -1.52 -23.92 -21.11
CA THR A 208 -0.97 -22.85 -20.28
C THR A 208 -1.50 -22.99 -18.86
N GLN A 209 -0.65 -22.71 -17.90
CA GLN A 209 -0.98 -22.77 -16.48
C GLN A 209 -0.32 -21.57 -15.78
N GLU A 210 -1.10 -20.84 -14.98
CA GLU A 210 -0.53 -19.81 -14.13
C GLU A 210 0.12 -20.47 -12.91
N PHE A 211 1.34 -20.03 -12.55
CA PHE A 211 1.99 -20.52 -11.34
C PHE A 211 1.21 -20.05 -10.10
N PRO A 212 0.91 -20.96 -9.15
CA PRO A 212 0.28 -20.56 -7.90
C PRO A 212 1.22 -19.62 -7.14
N TYR A 213 0.67 -18.53 -6.63
CA TYR A 213 1.39 -17.62 -5.76
C TYR A 213 0.62 -17.41 -4.46
N TYR A 214 1.36 -17.26 -3.37
CA TYR A 214 0.79 -16.90 -2.07
C TYR A 214 0.96 -15.41 -1.86
N GLN A 215 -0.15 -14.69 -1.65
CA GLN A 215 -0.10 -13.32 -1.17
C GLN A 215 -0.43 -13.31 0.32
N SER A 216 0.48 -12.82 1.16
CA SER A 216 0.16 -12.57 2.56
C SER A 216 -0.95 -11.53 2.63
N GLN A 217 -2.04 -11.82 3.35
CA GLN A 217 -3.06 -10.80 3.61
C GLN A 217 -2.40 -9.64 4.36
N ASN A 218 -2.16 -8.55 3.65
CA ASN A 218 -1.87 -7.28 4.29
C ASN A 218 -3.14 -6.87 5.01
N ASN A 219 -3.06 -6.74 6.34
CA ASN A 219 -4.13 -6.09 7.08
C ASN A 219 -4.11 -4.61 6.68
N GLU A 220 -4.95 -4.23 5.72
CA GLU A 220 -5.16 -2.84 5.29
C GLU A 220 -5.48 -1.93 6.49
N SER A 221 -6.11 -2.50 7.54
CA SER A 221 -6.41 -1.80 8.77
C SER A 221 -5.18 -1.42 9.61
N ILE A 222 -4.01 -2.06 9.42
CA ILE A 222 -2.78 -1.68 10.13
C ILE A 222 -2.38 -0.24 9.79
N GLY A 223 -2.54 0.18 8.52
CA GLY A 223 -2.22 1.56 8.13
C GLY A 223 -3.07 2.58 8.89
N ILE A 224 -4.38 2.30 9.02
CA ILE A 224 -5.32 3.13 9.78
C ILE A 224 -4.97 3.12 11.27
N VAL A 225 -4.63 1.95 11.83
CA VAL A 225 -4.20 1.82 13.23
C VAL A 225 -2.94 2.62 13.51
N CYS A 226 -1.94 2.58 12.63
CA CYS A 226 -0.71 3.36 12.78
C CYS A 226 -1.00 4.88 12.74
N LEU A 227 -1.90 5.33 11.86
CA LEU A 227 -2.31 6.73 11.80
C LEU A 227 -3.02 7.17 13.08
N LEU A 228 -3.97 6.36 13.57
CA LEU A 228 -4.69 6.61 14.83
C LEU A 228 -3.75 6.60 16.04
N MET A 229 -2.75 5.72 16.05
CA MET A 229 -1.76 5.67 17.12
C MET A 229 -0.92 6.94 17.16
N LYS A 230 -0.50 7.46 16.00
CA LYS A 230 0.23 8.74 15.90
C LYS A 230 -0.59 9.90 16.47
N THR A 231 -1.87 10.00 16.09
CA THR A 231 -2.74 11.08 16.57
C THR A 231 -3.00 10.98 18.07
N VAL A 232 -3.22 9.76 18.58
CA VAL A 232 -3.39 9.49 20.00
C VAL A 232 -2.16 9.88 20.82
N CYS A 233 -0.95 9.51 20.39
CA CYS A 233 0.28 9.90 21.08
C CYS A 233 0.46 11.43 21.11
N TRP A 234 0.02 12.13 20.06
CA TRP A 234 0.08 13.58 20.02
C TRP A 234 -0.93 14.24 20.96
N ILE A 235 -2.20 13.84 20.91
CA ILE A 235 -3.26 14.44 21.72
C ILE A 235 -3.09 14.11 23.21
N SER A 236 -2.64 12.89 23.56
CA SER A 236 -2.51 12.50 24.98
C SER A 236 -1.50 13.35 25.74
N MET A 237 -0.56 13.98 25.04
CA MET A 237 0.48 14.83 25.60
C MET A 237 0.12 16.30 25.70
N MET A 238 -0.98 16.75 25.10
CA MET A 238 -1.44 18.14 25.17
C MET A 238 -1.76 18.56 26.60
N LEU A 239 -2.48 17.73 27.37
CA LEU A 239 -2.85 18.06 28.75
C LEU A 239 -1.62 18.14 29.69
N PRO A 240 -0.71 17.14 29.72
CA PRO A 240 0.55 17.25 30.46
C PRO A 240 1.37 18.50 30.09
N PHE A 241 1.43 18.83 28.79
CA PHE A 241 2.10 20.03 28.31
C PHE A 241 1.48 21.31 28.88
N ILE A 242 0.15 21.46 28.78
CA ILE A 242 -0.57 22.64 29.28
C ILE A 242 -0.43 22.76 30.80
N PHE A 243 -0.52 21.66 31.55
CA PHE A 243 -0.39 21.69 33.00
C PHE A 243 1.01 22.07 33.46
N LEU A 244 2.06 21.52 32.84
CA LEU A 244 3.43 21.94 33.15
C LEU A 244 3.62 23.42 32.81
N MET A 245 3.26 23.81 31.59
CA MET A 245 3.42 25.18 31.10
C MET A 245 2.70 26.19 32.02
N GLY A 246 1.44 25.91 32.35
CA GLY A 246 0.63 26.74 33.25
C GLY A 246 1.25 26.86 34.64
N ARG A 247 1.80 25.76 35.18
CA ARG A 247 2.51 25.77 36.47
C ARG A 247 3.78 26.64 36.42
N LEU A 248 4.61 26.47 35.40
CA LEU A 248 5.85 27.25 35.25
C LEU A 248 5.55 28.74 35.09
N LEU A 249 4.51 29.07 34.30
CA LEU A 249 4.04 30.44 34.15
C LEU A 249 3.50 31.03 35.45
N GLN A 250 2.69 30.26 36.20
CA GLN A 250 2.15 30.71 37.49
C GLN A 250 3.26 30.97 38.51
N GLU A 251 4.26 30.08 38.60
CA GLU A 251 5.40 30.25 39.52
C GLU A 251 6.25 31.47 39.16
N ARG A 252 6.33 31.82 37.87
CA ARG A 252 6.99 33.05 37.42
C ARG A 252 6.14 34.30 37.68
N ALA A 253 4.84 34.25 37.37
CA ALA A 253 3.93 35.38 37.53
C ALA A 253 3.71 35.77 39.00
N THR A 254 3.72 34.79 39.90
CA THR A 254 3.59 35.02 41.36
C THR A 254 4.90 35.47 42.01
N GLY A 255 6.01 35.50 41.28
CA GLY A 255 7.32 35.85 41.84
C GLY A 255 7.93 34.78 42.76
N ILE A 256 7.28 33.61 42.91
CA ILE A 256 7.78 32.49 43.72
C ILE A 256 9.17 32.04 43.24
N GLN A 257 9.39 32.07 41.92
CA GLN A 257 10.68 31.73 41.33
C GLN A 257 11.80 32.67 41.81
N GLU A 258 11.55 33.97 41.92
CA GLU A 258 12.55 34.95 42.41
C GLU A 258 12.77 34.81 43.91
N LEU A 259 11.72 34.52 44.68
CA LEU A 259 11.84 34.26 46.12
C LEU A 259 12.70 33.02 46.39
N ILE A 260 12.57 31.96 45.59
CA ILE A 260 13.41 30.76 45.70
C ILE A 260 14.87 31.06 45.34
N LYS A 261 15.13 31.96 44.38
CA LYS A 261 16.49 32.41 44.06
C LYS A 261 17.09 33.24 45.19
N MET A 262 16.30 34.09 45.86
CA MET A 262 16.75 34.87 47.03
C MET A 262 17.18 33.98 48.21
N VAL A 263 16.60 32.78 48.34
CA VAL A 263 17.00 31.77 49.33
C VAL A 263 18.30 31.03 48.92
N GLY A 264 18.91 31.39 47.79
CA GLY A 264 20.19 30.83 47.34
C GLY A 264 20.09 29.58 46.47
N VAL A 265 18.91 29.26 45.92
CA VAL A 265 18.71 28.12 45.03
C VAL A 265 19.01 28.51 43.58
N SER A 266 19.86 27.75 42.90
CA SER A 266 20.18 28.00 41.49
C SER A 266 19.04 27.61 40.55
N GLN A 267 18.93 28.33 39.42
CA GLN A 267 17.90 28.10 38.41
C GLN A 267 17.93 26.67 37.83
N ASN A 268 19.12 26.09 37.69
CA ASN A 268 19.29 24.73 37.14
C ASN A 268 18.72 23.67 38.09
N ILE A 269 18.88 23.84 39.40
CA ILE A 269 18.32 22.94 40.41
C ILE A 269 16.79 23.02 40.40
N LEU A 270 16.24 24.22 40.23
CA LEU A 270 14.79 24.41 40.09
C LEU A 270 14.25 23.70 38.84
N GLY A 271 14.89 23.89 37.69
CA GLY A 271 14.53 23.20 36.44
C GLY A 271 14.58 21.69 36.57
N LEU A 272 15.66 21.15 37.17
CA LEU A 272 15.81 19.73 37.45
C LEU A 272 14.71 19.20 38.39
N SER A 273 14.33 19.97 39.41
CA SER A 273 13.25 19.61 40.32
C SER A 273 11.89 19.50 39.61
N HIS A 274 11.56 20.46 38.73
CA HIS A 274 10.35 20.39 37.92
C HIS A 274 10.36 19.20 36.96
N PHE A 275 11.51 18.94 36.32
CA PHE A 275 11.68 17.79 35.43
C PHE A 275 11.48 16.47 36.18
N LEU A 276 12.17 16.26 37.32
CA LEU A 276 12.04 15.03 38.11
C LEU A 276 10.62 14.81 38.65
N ASN A 277 9.91 15.88 39.03
CA ASN A 277 8.53 15.76 39.46
C ASN A 277 7.63 15.22 38.33
N VAL A 278 7.80 15.71 37.10
CA VAL A 278 6.97 15.32 35.96
C VAL A 278 7.47 14.04 35.27
N LEU A 279 8.73 13.65 35.47
CA LEU A 279 9.27 12.38 34.99
C LEU A 279 8.45 11.17 35.47
N LEU A 280 7.90 11.24 36.68
CA LEU A 280 7.06 10.17 37.22
C LEU A 280 5.79 9.94 36.39
N SER A 281 5.15 11.01 35.87
CA SER A 281 3.99 10.86 34.99
C SER A 281 4.39 10.39 33.58
N GLY A 282 5.58 10.76 33.11
CA GLY A 282 6.18 10.20 31.90
C GLY A 282 6.45 8.70 32.00
N LEU A 283 6.92 8.22 33.16
CA LEU A 283 7.10 6.78 33.41
C LEU A 283 5.77 6.04 33.35
N VAL A 284 4.72 6.57 33.98
CA VAL A 284 3.36 6.00 33.90
C VAL A 284 2.86 5.94 32.45
N PHE A 285 3.06 7.00 31.68
CA PHE A 285 2.72 7.03 30.25
C PHE A 285 3.48 5.98 29.43
N SER A 286 4.79 5.90 29.60
CA SER A 286 5.66 5.00 28.83
C SER A 286 5.42 3.52 29.18
N ILE A 287 5.36 3.18 30.47
CA ILE A 287 5.12 1.81 30.94
C ILE A 287 3.68 1.39 30.64
N GLY A 288 2.71 2.21 31.03
CA GLY A 288 1.29 1.93 30.80
C GLY A 288 0.94 1.83 29.30
N GLY A 289 1.45 2.75 28.49
CA GLY A 289 1.29 2.71 27.03
C GLY A 289 1.89 1.45 26.41
N THR A 290 3.09 1.05 26.83
CA THR A 290 3.73 -0.19 26.33
C THR A 290 2.93 -1.44 26.70
N ILE A 291 2.45 -1.53 27.94
CA ILE A 291 1.64 -2.66 28.40
C ILE A 291 0.33 -2.74 27.60
N LEU A 292 -0.36 -1.61 27.40
CA LEU A 292 -1.61 -1.56 26.64
C LEU A 292 -1.42 -1.95 25.17
N LEU A 293 -0.31 -1.55 24.55
CA LEU A 293 -0.01 -1.85 23.15
C LEU A 293 0.44 -3.31 22.93
N LYS A 294 1.09 -3.94 23.93
CA LYS A 294 1.77 -5.23 23.76
C LYS A 294 1.16 -6.41 24.52
N THR A 295 0.74 -6.23 25.77
CA THR A 295 0.51 -7.34 26.72
C THR A 295 -0.84 -8.05 26.55
N THR A 296 -1.46 -7.99 25.37
CA THR A 296 -2.73 -8.71 25.12
C THR A 296 -2.55 -9.88 24.17
N SER A 297 -3.46 -10.86 24.22
CA SER A 297 -3.59 -11.96 23.25
C SER A 297 -3.66 -11.51 21.79
N ASN A 298 -4.21 -10.31 21.51
CA ASN A 298 -4.10 -9.61 20.24
C ASN A 298 -3.38 -8.27 20.46
N PRO A 299 -2.04 -8.23 20.38
CA PRO A 299 -1.29 -6.97 20.46
C PRO A 299 -1.65 -6.06 19.29
N LEU A 300 -1.61 -4.74 19.50
CA LEU A 300 -1.67 -3.79 18.37
C LEU A 300 -0.39 -3.86 17.53
N ILE A 301 0.74 -4.14 18.17
CA ILE A 301 2.05 -4.24 17.54
C ILE A 301 2.66 -5.61 17.85
N ASN A 302 2.36 -6.59 16.99
CA ASN A 302 2.79 -7.98 17.21
C ASN A 302 4.31 -8.16 17.05
N ASN A 303 4.91 -7.51 16.06
CA ASN A 303 6.26 -7.85 15.62
C ASN A 303 7.37 -6.99 16.24
N SER A 304 7.04 -5.96 17.03
CA SER A 304 8.03 -5.07 17.65
C SER A 304 8.37 -5.45 19.09
N ASN A 305 9.62 -5.18 19.50
CA ASN A 305 10.07 -5.37 20.87
C ASN A 305 9.44 -4.32 21.81
N GLY A 306 8.84 -4.78 22.92
CA GLY A 306 8.20 -3.90 23.90
C GLY A 306 9.16 -2.89 24.55
N PHE A 307 10.42 -3.26 24.75
CA PHE A 307 11.43 -2.35 25.30
C PHE A 307 11.68 -1.14 24.40
N LEU A 308 11.69 -1.35 23.07
CA LEU A 308 11.88 -0.26 22.10
C LEU A 308 10.68 0.70 22.11
N ILE A 309 9.45 0.17 22.27
CA ILE A 309 8.24 0.99 22.40
C ILE A 309 8.31 1.83 23.68
N PHE A 310 8.68 1.22 24.81
CA PHE A 310 8.88 1.92 26.07
C PHE A 310 9.90 3.06 25.93
N LEU A 311 11.08 2.77 25.36
CA LEU A 311 12.13 3.75 25.17
C LEU A 311 11.68 4.90 24.25
N MET A 312 10.97 4.59 23.16
CA MET A 312 10.43 5.58 22.24
C MET A 312 9.42 6.51 22.94
N LEU A 313 8.47 5.95 23.68
CA LEU A 313 7.45 6.74 24.40
C LEU A 313 8.09 7.63 25.48
N LEU A 314 9.11 7.13 26.17
CA LEU A 314 9.85 7.89 27.17
C LEU A 314 10.64 9.04 26.53
N LEU A 315 11.34 8.80 25.42
CA LEU A 315 12.04 9.84 24.66
C LEU A 315 11.07 10.89 24.14
N TYR A 316 9.95 10.46 23.56
CA TYR A 316 8.90 11.36 23.08
C TYR A 316 8.36 12.26 24.21
N PHE A 317 8.08 11.69 25.38
CA PHE A 317 7.71 12.47 26.56
C PHE A 317 8.77 13.53 26.90
N ASN A 318 10.05 13.15 26.97
CA ASN A 318 11.13 14.08 27.27
C ASN A 318 11.22 15.23 26.24
N THR A 319 10.98 14.97 24.95
CA THR A 319 10.99 16.04 23.93
C THR A 319 9.88 17.07 24.15
N ILE A 320 8.66 16.62 24.50
CA ILE A 320 7.52 17.51 24.78
C ILE A 320 7.78 18.32 26.04
N MET A 321 8.36 17.69 27.07
CA MET A 321 8.74 18.37 28.30
C MET A 321 9.78 19.45 28.06
N ALA A 322 10.82 19.15 27.28
CA ALA A 322 11.82 20.15 26.88
C ALA A 322 11.16 21.31 26.12
N MET A 323 10.24 21.01 25.19
CA MET A 323 9.49 22.02 24.46
C MET A 323 8.64 22.90 25.39
N ALA A 324 8.00 22.32 26.41
CA ALA A 324 7.23 23.07 27.39
C ALA A 324 8.09 24.03 28.22
N PHE A 325 9.30 23.60 28.62
CA PHE A 325 10.26 24.49 29.27
C PHE A 325 10.70 25.65 28.36
N VAL A 326 11.04 25.37 27.10
CA VAL A 326 11.44 26.40 26.13
C VAL A 326 10.31 27.39 25.90
N CYS A 327 9.09 26.91 25.61
CA CYS A 327 7.92 27.77 25.44
C CYS A 327 7.67 28.62 26.69
N SER A 328 7.82 28.06 27.89
CA SER A 328 7.66 28.79 29.15
C SER A 328 8.65 29.95 29.26
N TYR A 329 9.91 29.76 28.86
CA TYR A 329 10.89 30.85 28.83
C TYR A 329 10.56 31.94 27.81
N VAL A 330 10.06 31.57 26.63
CA VAL A 330 9.69 32.53 25.58
C VAL A 330 8.45 33.34 25.96
N SER A 331 7.45 32.74 26.61
CA SER A 331 6.23 33.44 27.03
C SER A 331 6.50 34.36 28.23
N LYS A 332 6.56 35.67 27.98
CA LYS A 332 6.81 36.70 29.02
C LYS A 332 5.54 37.27 29.69
N GLY A 333 4.33 36.92 29.25
CA GLY A 333 3.08 37.51 29.77
C GLY A 333 2.03 36.48 30.16
N SER A 334 1.48 36.57 31.39
CA SER A 334 0.41 35.68 31.88
C SER A 334 -1.00 36.12 31.49
N LYS A 335 -1.15 37.17 30.68
CA LYS A 335 -2.47 37.80 30.41
C LYS A 335 -3.34 37.03 29.41
N SER A 336 -2.81 36.16 28.56
CA SER A 336 -3.63 35.52 27.51
C SER A 336 -4.21 34.14 27.87
N ILE A 337 -3.65 33.41 28.84
CA ILE A 337 -4.08 32.02 29.12
C ILE A 337 -5.10 31.95 30.26
N PHE A 338 -5.02 32.83 31.26
CA PHE A 338 -5.95 32.80 32.41
C PHE A 338 -7.26 33.55 32.19
N ALA A 339 -7.39 34.34 31.11
CA ALA A 339 -8.62 35.06 30.79
C ALA A 339 -9.71 34.16 30.17
N SER A 340 -9.37 32.96 29.65
CA SER A 340 -10.33 32.06 29.01
C SER A 340 -10.86 30.94 29.92
N LEU A 341 -10.47 30.92 31.21
CA LEU A 341 -10.77 29.83 32.15
C LEU A 341 -11.29 30.33 33.49
N ARG A 342 -11.82 31.55 33.54
CA ARG A 342 -12.47 32.11 34.72
C ARG A 342 -13.98 32.07 34.58
#